data_AF-A0A3P7EV23-F1
#
_entry.id   AF-A0A3P7EV23-F1
#
_cell.length_a   1.000
_cell.length_b   1.000
_cell.length_c   1.000
_cell.angle_alpha   90.00
_cell.angle_beta   90.00
_cell.angle_gamma   90.00
#
_symmetry.space_group_name_H-M   'P 1'
#
loop_
_entity.id
_entity.type
_entity.pdbx_description
1 polymer ?
#
loop_
_entity_poly.entity_id
_entity_poly.type
_entity_poly.pdbx_seq_one_letter_code
_entity_poly.pdbx_strand_id
1 'polypeptide(L)' 'MADIPSMGIVAERDNKGEIRVKGPSCTTGYFKDPENTAQLIDSDGWMRTGDVGIWTEVVSR' A
#
# COMPACT_ATOMS: atom_id res chain seq x y z
N MET A 1 -4.08 -2.46 4.06
CA MET A 1 -4.46 -2.28 2.65
C MET A 1 -5.22 -0.98 2.53
N ALA A 2 -5.22 -0.34 1.36
CA ALA A 2 -5.98 0.87 1.09
C ALA A 2 -7.00 0.66 -0.05
N ASP A 3 -8.04 1.49 -0.08
CA ASP A 3 -9.06 1.49 -1.14
C ASP A 3 -8.45 1.82 -2.51
N ILE A 4 -9.06 1.29 -3.57
CA ILE A 4 -8.69 1.59 -4.96
C ILE A 4 -9.96 2.04 -5.71
N PRO A 5 -10.34 3.34 -5.62
CA PRO A 5 -11.59 3.84 -6.19
C PRO A 5 -11.70 3.64 -7.70
N SER A 6 -10.59 3.74 -8.43
CA SER A 6 -10.54 3.51 -9.88
C SER A 6 -10.89 2.08 -10.29
N MET A 7 -10.82 1.13 -9.37
CA MET A 7 -11.22 -0.26 -9.56
C MET A 7 -12.51 -0.61 -8.80
N GLY A 8 -13.14 0.36 -8.13
CA GLY A 8 -14.31 0.13 -7.29
C GLY A 8 -14.04 -0.75 -6.06
N ILE A 9 -12.77 -0.89 -5.66
CA ILE A 9 -12.35 -1.74 -4.54
C ILE A 9 -12.38 -0.92 -3.24
N VAL A 10 -13.07 -1.45 -2.24
CA VAL A 10 -13.09 -0.95 -0.86
C VAL A 10 -12.45 -2.00 0.02
N ALA A 11 -11.33 -1.67 0.66
CA ALA A 11 -10.43 -2.62 1.31
C ALA A 11 -11.12 -3.47 2.38
N GLU A 12 -11.95 -2.82 3.20
CA GLU A 12 -12.70 -3.46 4.27
C GLU A 12 -13.82 -4.36 3.74
N ARG A 13 -14.55 -3.90 2.72
CA ARG A 13 -15.68 -4.65 2.13
C ARG A 13 -15.21 -5.88 1.35
N ASP A 14 -14.16 -5.71 0.56
CA ASP A 14 -13.74 -6.71 -0.43
C ASP A 14 -12.62 -7.61 0.10
N ASN A 15 -12.12 -7.35 1.32
CA ASN A 15 -10.96 -8.01 1.92
C ASN A 15 -9.71 -7.97 1.00
N LYS A 16 -9.66 -6.98 0.11
CA LYS A 16 -8.71 -6.80 -0.98
C LYS A 16 -8.47 -5.32 -1.17
N GLY A 17 -7.23 -4.90 -1.39
CA GLY A 17 -6.91 -3.50 -1.64
C GLY A 17 -5.44 -3.31 -2.01
N GLU A 18 -5.02 -2.06 -2.15
CA GLU A 18 -3.61 -1.73 -2.38
C GLU A 18 -2.80 -2.19 -1.18
N ILE A 19 -1.75 -2.97 -1.42
CA ILE A 19 -0.78 -3.29 -0.39
C ILE A 19 -0.01 -2.01 -0.06
N ARG A 20 -0.01 -1.65 1.23
CA ARG A 20 0.80 -0.56 1.75
C ARG A 20 1.67 -1.09 2.88
N VAL A 21 2.92 -0.63 2.89
CA VAL A 21 3.92 -1.11 3.85
C VAL A 21 4.54 0.07 4.58
N LYS A 22 4.84 -0.14 5.85
CA LYS A 22 5.52 0.84 6.70
C LYS A 22 6.43 0.08 7.64
N GLY A 23 7.71 0.43 7.66
CA GLY A 23 8.70 -0.25 8.49
C GLY A 23 10.14 0.16 8.17
N PRO A 24 11.11 -0.27 8.99
CA PRO A 24 12.51 0.14 8.87
C PRO A 24 13.20 -0.36 7.58
N SER A 25 12.63 -1.36 6.93
CA SER A 25 13.12 -1.88 5.64
C SER A 25 12.63 -1.09 4.43
N CYS A 26 11.68 -0.16 4.61
CA CYS A 26 11.20 0.70 3.52
C CYS A 26 12.26 1.76 3.18
N THR A 27 12.32 2.14 1.90
CA THR A 27 13.13 3.29 1.48
C THR A 27 12.65 4.58 2.16
N THR A 28 13.55 5.54 2.34
CA THR A 28 13.18 6.90 2.76
C THR A 28 12.73 7.78 1.59
N GLY A 29 12.83 7.28 0.36
CA GLY A 29 12.44 7.99 -0.85
C GLY A 29 13.40 7.78 -2.01
N TYR A 30 13.18 8.53 -3.08
CA TYR A 30 14.08 8.60 -4.23
C TYR A 30 15.17 9.66 -4.02
N PHE A 31 16.38 9.38 -4.52
CA PHE A 31 17.50 10.30 -4.37
C PHE A 31 17.30 11.58 -5.20
N LYS A 32 17.35 12.74 -4.52
CA LYS A 32 17.16 14.08 -5.13
C LYS A 32 15.84 14.25 -5.90
N ASP A 33 14.82 13.45 -5.54
CA ASP A 33 13.53 13.47 -6.20
C ASP A 33 12.41 13.51 -5.15
N PRO A 34 12.13 14.70 -4.59
CA PRO A 34 11.12 14.86 -3.55
C PRO A 34 9.70 14.65 -4.07
N GLU A 35 9.46 14.91 -5.37
CA GLU A 35 8.14 14.74 -5.98
C GLU A 35 7.75 13.27 -6.04
N ASN A 36 8.60 12.42 -6.64
CA ASN A 36 8.34 10.99 -6.67
C ASN A 36 8.38 10.36 -5.27
N THR A 37 9.16 10.92 -4.34
CA THR A 37 9.15 10.50 -2.93
C THR A 37 7.80 10.75 -2.28
N ALA A 38 7.22 11.94 -2.47
CA ALA A 38 5.90 12.28 -1.91
C ALA A 38 4.75 11.52 -2.60
N GLN A 39 4.93 11.09 -3.84
CA GLN A 39 3.99 10.18 -4.50
C GLN A 39 4.06 8.75 -3.96
N LEU A 40 5.27 8.29 -3.62
CA LEU A 40 5.54 6.94 -3.10
C LEU A 40 5.12 6.79 -1.62
N ILE A 41 5.43 7.77 -0.78
CA ILE A 41 5.20 7.73 0.68
C ILE A 41 4.18 8.80 1.04
N ASP A 42 3.05 8.38 1.61
CA ASP A 42 2.01 9.32 2.02
C ASP A 42 2.34 10.05 3.35
N SER A 43 1.48 11.00 3.74
CA SER A 43 1.67 11.82 4.95
C SER A 43 1.70 11.02 6.25
N ASP A 44 1.15 9.81 6.25
CA ASP A 44 1.14 8.90 7.40
C ASP A 44 2.35 7.97 7.40
N GLY A 45 3.23 8.09 6.39
CA GLY A 45 4.45 7.32 6.24
C GLY A 45 4.22 5.92 5.66
N TRP A 46 3.10 5.67 5.00
CA TRP A 46 2.87 4.42 4.29
C TRP A 46 3.43 4.50 2.88
N MET A 47 4.22 3.49 2.50
CA MET A 47 4.70 3.30 1.15
C MET A 47 3.64 2.61 0.30
N ARG A 48 3.33 3.21 -0.85
CA ARG A 48 2.46 2.67 -1.90
C ARG A 48 3.23 1.67 -2.75
N THR A 49 2.81 0.40 -2.78
CA THR A 49 3.50 -0.60 -3.62
C THR A 49 2.96 -0.64 -5.04
N GLY A 50 1.73 -0.17 -5.25
CA GLY A 50 1.00 -0.31 -6.53
C GLY A 50 0.39 -1.70 -6.75
N ASP A 51 0.67 -2.67 -5.88
CA ASP A 51 0.14 -4.03 -5.99
C ASP A 51 -1.21 -4.17 -5.27
N VAL A 52 -2.10 -4.99 -5.83
CA VAL A 52 -3.37 -5.33 -5.20
C VAL A 52 -3.26 -6.70 -4.53
N GLY A 53 -3.47 -6.74 -3.21
CA GLY A 53 -3.44 -7.96 -2.40
C GLY A 53 -4.82 -8.33 -1.87
N ILE A 54 -5.01 -9.61 -1.53
CA ILE A 54 -6.20 -10.14 -0.85
C ILE A 54 -5.77 -10.88 0.41
N TRP A 55 -6.49 -10.69 1.52
CA TRP A 55 -6.31 -11.53 2.69
C TRP A 55 -6.99 -12.88 2.43
N THR A 56 -6.22 -13.95 2.46
CA THR A 56 -6.78 -15.30 2.40
C THR A 56 -7.26 -15.71 3.79
N GLU A 57 -8.19 -16.65 3.83
CA GLU A 57 -8.52 -17.33 5.07
C GLU A 57 -7.26 -17.98 5.67
N VAL A 58 -7.17 -17.96 6.99
CA VAL A 58 -6.12 -18.71 7.70
C VAL A 58 -6.44 -20.19 7.53
N VAL A 59 -5.80 -20.84 6.58
CA VAL A 59 -5.80 -22.30 6.52
C VAL A 59 -4.84 -22.77 7.61
N SER A 60 -5.36 -23.10 8.80
CA SER A 60 -4.57 -23.82 9.79
C SER A 60 -4.07 -25.10 9.13
N ARG A 61 -2.75 -25.26 9.06
CA ARG A 61 -2.14 -26.58 8.84
C ARG A 61 -2.23 -27.41 10.10
#